data_AF-A0A923YTK3-F1
#
_entry.id   AF-A0A923YTK3-F1
#
_cell.length_a   1.000
_cell.length_b   1.000
_cell.length_c   1.000
_cell.angle_alpha   90.00
_cell.angle_beta   90.00
_cell.angle_gamma   90.00
#
_symmetry.space_group_name_H-M   'P 1'
#
loop_
_entity.id
_entity.type
_entity.pdbx_description
1 polymer ?
#
loop_
_entity_poly.entity_id
_entity_poly.type
_entity_poly.pdbx_seq_one_letter_code
_entity_poly.pdbx_strand_id
1 'polypeptide(L)'
;MKNEKMKKLSVALICILFGFTAAAQQPTRQDEYKSKPPSPTEMLKRITKDLNLTAIQQTQFKIFLDNQDAKQRPTDEERKTRGENDRKLMDVKLKTILTQTQYAKWQDIKSKRKPVENDPPRV
;
A
#
# COMPACT_ATOMS: atom_id res chain seq x y z
N MET A 1 20.11 41.62 -15.00
CA MET A 1 20.86 40.85 -16.02
C MET A 1 21.82 39.90 -15.31
N LYS A 2 21.68 38.58 -15.54
CA LYS A 2 22.66 37.47 -15.37
C LYS A 2 22.92 36.83 -13.97
N ASN A 3 22.11 35.80 -13.68
CA ASN A 3 22.38 34.37 -13.38
C ASN A 3 23.44 33.91 -12.34
N GLU A 4 22.98 33.00 -11.47
CA GLU A 4 23.59 31.77 -10.89
C GLU A 4 25.10 31.68 -10.61
N LYS A 5 25.44 31.35 -9.35
CA LYS A 5 26.57 30.44 -9.03
C LYS A 5 26.27 29.62 -7.75
N MET A 6 25.89 28.35 -7.91
CA MET A 6 26.14 27.32 -6.88
C MET A 6 27.63 27.33 -6.53
N LYS A 7 27.96 27.47 -5.24
CA LYS A 7 29.33 27.42 -4.73
C LYS A 7 29.37 26.74 -3.36
N LYS A 8 30.06 25.59 -3.32
CA LYS A 8 30.80 25.01 -2.17
C LYS A 8 29.87 24.32 -1.15
N LEU A 9 30.10 23.07 -0.71
CA LEU A 9 31.35 22.47 -0.26
C LEU A 9 31.25 20.93 -0.33
N SER A 10 32.24 20.28 -0.93
CA SER A 10 32.49 18.83 -0.79
C SER A 10 33.35 18.59 0.45
N VAL A 11 32.92 17.75 1.39
CA VAL A 11 33.74 17.19 2.48
C VAL A 11 33.21 15.76 2.71
N ALA A 12 33.80 14.73 2.11
CA ALA A 12 34.94 13.96 2.61
C ALA A 12 34.65 13.20 3.93
N LEU A 13 34.27 11.93 3.75
CA LEU A 13 34.81 10.73 4.40
C LEU A 13 35.23 10.82 5.88
N ILE A 14 34.44 10.21 6.78
CA ILE A 14 34.95 9.60 8.02
C ILE A 14 34.40 8.17 8.09
N CYS A 15 35.30 7.21 7.87
CA CYS A 15 35.11 5.80 8.17
C CYS A 15 35.07 5.62 9.69
N ILE A 16 33.94 5.21 10.26
CA ILE A 16 33.91 4.61 11.60
C ILE A 16 33.65 3.12 11.40
N LEU A 17 34.75 2.36 11.36
CA LEU A 17 34.78 0.93 11.55
C LEU A 17 34.60 0.65 13.04
N PHE A 18 33.41 0.22 13.45
CA PHE A 18 33.25 -0.71 14.57
C PHE A 18 32.08 -1.63 14.24
N GLY A 19 32.42 -2.91 14.05
CA GLY A 19 31.46 -3.97 13.85
C GLY A 19 30.59 -4.15 15.08
N PHE A 20 29.30 -3.95 14.91
CA PHE A 20 28.31 -4.75 15.60
C PHE A 20 27.77 -5.75 14.58
N THR A 21 28.25 -6.99 14.65
CA THR A 21 27.45 -8.14 14.22
C THR A 21 26.25 -8.23 15.16
N ALA A 22 25.25 -7.37 14.93
CA ALA A 22 23.92 -7.64 15.39
C ALA A 22 23.43 -8.82 14.55
N ALA A 23 23.25 -9.96 15.21
CA ALA A 23 22.56 -11.11 14.66
C ALA A 23 21.37 -10.60 13.85
N ALA A 24 21.25 -11.09 12.61
CA ALA A 24 20.09 -10.85 11.76
C ALA A 24 18.84 -11.40 12.46
N GLN A 25 18.29 -10.64 13.40
CA GLN A 25 16.87 -10.64 13.71
C GLN A 25 16.21 -9.92 12.55
N GLN A 26 16.28 -10.56 11.37
CA GLN A 26 15.24 -10.40 10.38
C GLN A 26 13.99 -10.90 11.10
N PRO A 27 13.02 -10.04 11.45
CA PRO A 27 11.80 -10.53 12.06
C PRO A 27 11.25 -11.57 11.08
N THR A 28 11.23 -12.82 11.52
CA THR A 28 10.59 -13.93 10.83
C THR A 28 9.18 -13.45 10.52
N ARG A 29 8.93 -13.09 9.26
CA ARG A 29 7.61 -12.79 8.73
C ARG A 29 6.85 -14.11 8.66
N GLN A 30 6.55 -14.68 9.81
CA GLN A 30 6.00 -16.02 9.90
C GLN A 30 4.93 -16.13 10.97
N ASP A 31 4.20 -15.06 11.29
CA ASP A 31 3.05 -15.10 12.21
C ASP A 31 1.90 -14.15 11.81
N GLU A 32 1.62 -13.95 10.51
CA GLU A 32 0.49 -13.10 10.08
C GLU A 32 -0.55 -13.82 9.20
N TYR A 33 -0.74 -15.13 9.38
CA TYR A 33 -1.84 -15.86 8.71
C TYR A 33 -3.18 -15.83 9.49
N LYS A 34 -3.32 -14.87 10.41
CA LYS A 34 -4.61 -14.44 10.96
C LYS A 34 -4.77 -12.92 10.92
N SER A 35 -4.27 -12.25 9.87
CA SER A 35 -4.49 -10.80 9.75
C SER A 35 -5.97 -10.51 9.57
N LYS A 36 -6.55 -9.81 10.56
CA LYS A 36 -7.79 -9.07 10.35
C LYS A 36 -7.60 -8.23 9.06
N PRO A 37 -8.65 -8.06 8.25
CA PRO A 37 -8.56 -7.16 7.11
C PRO A 37 -8.03 -5.79 7.57
N PRO A 38 -7.12 -5.16 6.81
CA PRO A 38 -6.49 -3.91 7.21
C PRO A 38 -7.57 -2.83 7.43
N SER A 39 -7.40 -2.03 8.47
CA SER A 39 -8.29 -0.89 8.73
C SER A 39 -8.22 0.15 7.58
N PRO A 40 -9.25 1.00 7.42
CA PRO A 40 -9.22 2.11 6.46
C PRO A 40 -7.93 2.95 6.53
N THR A 41 -7.49 3.26 7.74
CA THR A 41 -6.27 4.05 7.99
C THR A 41 -5.00 3.33 7.51
N GLU A 42 -4.88 2.03 7.77
CA GLU A 42 -3.73 1.23 7.31
C GLU A 42 -3.74 1.09 5.79
N MET A 43 -4.91 0.91 5.19
CA MET A 43 -5.06 0.83 3.74
C MET A 43 -4.65 2.14 3.07
N LEU A 44 -5.10 3.28 3.59
CA LEU A 44 -4.69 4.61 3.12
C LEU A 44 -3.17 4.78 3.25
N LYS A 45 -2.59 4.46 4.41
CA LYS A 45 -1.13 4.57 4.63
C LYS A 45 -0.33 3.76 3.62
N ARG A 46 -0.75 2.52 3.34
CA ARG A 46 -0.09 1.63 2.37
C ARG A 46 -0.17 2.20 0.95
N ILE A 47 -1.37 2.57 0.49
CA ILE A 47 -1.55 3.08 -0.88
C ILE A 47 -0.86 4.44 -1.06
N THR A 48 -0.87 5.31 -0.05
CA THR A 48 -0.09 6.56 -0.05
C THR A 48 1.39 6.30 -0.21
N LYS A 49 1.96 5.35 0.55
CA LYS A 49 3.38 4.99 0.42
C LYS A 49 3.69 4.39 -0.95
N ASP A 50 2.84 3.50 -1.43
CA ASP A 50 3.05 2.75 -2.67
C ASP A 50 2.95 3.65 -3.92
N LEU A 51 2.00 4.59 -3.92
CA LEU A 51 1.65 5.41 -5.10
C LEU A 51 2.03 6.89 -4.96
N ASN A 52 2.58 7.29 -3.82
CA ASN A 52 2.89 8.68 -3.48
C ASN A 52 1.66 9.60 -3.70
N LEU A 53 0.54 9.28 -3.05
CA LEU A 53 -0.70 10.03 -3.20
C LEU A 53 -0.56 11.48 -2.72
N THR A 54 -1.14 12.42 -3.46
CA THR A 54 -1.24 13.82 -3.02
C THR A 54 -2.24 13.98 -1.88
N ALA A 55 -2.18 15.09 -1.14
CA ALA A 55 -3.13 15.36 -0.05
C ALA A 55 -4.60 15.30 -0.51
N ILE A 56 -4.90 15.83 -1.70
CA ILE A 56 -6.25 15.79 -2.28
C ILE A 56 -6.67 14.34 -2.57
N GLN A 57 -5.79 13.53 -3.16
CA GLN A 57 -6.05 12.12 -3.46
C GLN A 57 -6.25 11.30 -2.18
N GLN A 58 -5.47 11.58 -1.13
CA GLN A 58 -5.61 10.93 0.18
C GLN A 58 -6.97 11.19 0.81
N THR A 59 -7.45 12.45 0.77
CA THR A 59 -8.77 12.82 1.28
C THR A 59 -9.89 12.10 0.54
N GLN A 60 -9.85 12.10 -0.80
CA GLN A 60 -10.85 11.39 -1.62
C GLN A 60 -10.84 9.89 -1.36
N PHE A 61 -9.66 9.30 -1.19
CA PHE A 61 -9.53 7.88 -0.92
C PHE A 61 -9.99 7.52 0.50
N LYS A 62 -9.70 8.34 1.50
CA LYS A 62 -10.19 8.16 2.87
C LYS A 62 -11.72 8.14 2.92
N ILE A 63 -12.38 9.12 2.28
CA ILE A 63 -13.85 9.17 2.20
C ILE A 63 -14.40 7.88 1.58
N PHE A 64 -13.76 7.37 0.52
CA PHE A 64 -14.17 6.12 -0.10
C PHE A 64 -14.04 4.92 0.86
N LEU A 65 -12.95 4.82 1.61
CA LEU A 65 -12.74 3.73 2.57
C LEU A 65 -13.71 3.80 3.75
N ASP A 66 -13.98 4.98 4.29
CA ASP A 66 -14.94 5.17 5.38
C ASP A 66 -16.36 4.75 4.93
N ASN A 67 -16.74 5.06 3.68
CA ASN A 67 -18.01 4.61 3.09
C ASN A 67 -18.07 3.10 2.84
N GLN A 68 -16.93 2.44 2.61
CA GLN A 68 -16.85 0.99 2.45
C GLN A 68 -16.94 0.28 3.82
N ASP A 69 -16.28 0.82 4.84
CA ASP A 69 -16.27 0.26 6.20
C ASP A 69 -17.64 0.39 6.89
N ALA A 70 -18.38 1.47 6.57
CA ALA A 70 -19.75 1.67 7.04
C ALA A 70 -20.78 0.67 6.47
N LYS A 71 -20.42 -0.11 5.43
CA LYS A 71 -21.31 -1.15 4.90
C LYS A 71 -21.34 -2.34 5.86
N GLN A 72 -22.54 -2.90 6.10
CA GLN A 72 -22.70 -4.08 6.94
C GLN A 72 -21.76 -5.21 6.51
N ARG A 73 -21.22 -5.95 7.50
CA ARG A 73 -20.40 -7.13 7.22
C ARG A 73 -21.26 -8.16 6.48
N PRO A 74 -20.76 -8.73 5.38
CA PRO A 74 -21.54 -9.65 4.57
C PRO A 74 -21.76 -10.93 5.35
N THR A 75 -22.87 -11.61 5.09
CA THR A 75 -23.02 -13.01 5.50
C THR A 75 -21.99 -13.88 4.77
N ASP A 76 -21.70 -15.08 5.28
CA ASP A 76 -20.66 -15.93 4.66
C ASP A 76 -20.97 -16.33 3.20
N GLU A 77 -22.25 -16.43 2.85
CA GLU A 77 -22.74 -16.66 1.48
C GLU A 77 -22.50 -15.45 0.57
N GLU A 78 -22.69 -14.24 1.09
CA GLU A 78 -22.45 -12.99 0.37
C GLU A 78 -20.96 -12.65 0.24
N ARG A 79 -20.08 -13.23 1.06
CA ARG A 79 -18.64 -12.92 1.06
C ARG A 79 -17.96 -13.15 -0.28
N LYS A 80 -18.28 -14.23 -0.98
CA LYS A 80 -17.65 -14.57 -2.26
C LYS A 80 -18.04 -13.58 -3.35
N THR A 81 -19.34 -13.36 -3.54
CA THR A 81 -19.86 -12.48 -4.59
C THR A 81 -19.59 -11.01 -4.28
N ARG A 82 -19.69 -10.60 -3.02
CA ARG A 82 -19.37 -9.23 -2.60
C ARG A 82 -17.88 -8.92 -2.69
N GLY A 83 -17.02 -9.88 -2.38
CA GLY A 83 -15.56 -9.71 -2.49
C GLY A 83 -15.11 -9.32 -3.91
N GLU A 84 -15.70 -9.91 -4.94
CA GLU A 84 -15.41 -9.55 -6.34
C GLU A 84 -15.98 -8.18 -6.72
N ASN A 85 -17.21 -7.88 -6.29
CA ASN A 85 -17.85 -6.60 -6.56
C ASN A 85 -17.14 -5.44 -5.85
N ASP A 86 -16.74 -5.62 -4.60
CA ASP A 86 -15.99 -4.63 -3.81
C ASP A 86 -14.62 -4.37 -4.45
N ARG A 87 -13.93 -5.42 -4.94
CA ARG A 87 -12.67 -5.29 -5.69
C ARG A 87 -12.84 -4.50 -7.00
N LYS A 88 -13.90 -4.78 -7.77
CA LYS A 88 -14.20 -4.05 -9.01
C LYS A 88 -14.53 -2.58 -8.73
N LEU A 89 -15.37 -2.32 -7.73
CA LEU A 89 -15.75 -0.97 -7.33
C LEU A 89 -14.53 -0.15 -6.88
N MET A 90 -13.64 -0.79 -6.11
CA MET A 90 -12.39 -0.17 -5.67
C MET A 90 -11.45 0.12 -6.85
N ASP A 91 -11.37 -0.77 -7.84
CA ASP A 91 -10.56 -0.57 -9.04
C ASP A 91 -11.05 0.62 -9.87
N VAL A 92 -12.37 0.70 -10.10
CA VAL A 92 -13.01 1.84 -10.79
C VAL A 92 -12.72 3.14 -10.06
N LYS A 93 -12.89 3.17 -8.73
CA LYS A 93 -12.68 4.40 -7.94
C LYS A 93 -11.22 4.82 -7.92
N LEU A 94 -10.28 3.87 -7.80
CA LEU A 94 -8.85 4.14 -7.87
C LEU A 94 -8.47 4.71 -9.23
N LYS A 95 -9.03 4.19 -10.34
CA LYS A 95 -8.79 4.76 -11.68
C LYS A 95 -9.20 6.23 -11.79
N THR A 96 -10.24 6.65 -11.05
CA THR A 96 -10.70 8.05 -11.03
C THR A 96 -9.84 8.96 -10.14
N ILE A 97 -9.34 8.44 -9.01
CA ILE A 97 -8.55 9.24 -8.03
C ILE A 97 -7.08 9.35 -8.45
N LEU A 98 -6.55 8.29 -9.07
CA LEU A 98 -5.14 8.19 -9.44
C LEU A 98 -4.86 8.78 -10.82
N THR A 99 -3.65 9.29 -11.01
CA THR A 99 -3.14 9.58 -12.35
C THR A 99 -2.90 8.28 -13.13
N GLN A 100 -2.81 8.35 -14.46
CA GLN A 100 -2.54 7.19 -15.31
C GLN A 100 -1.28 6.42 -14.88
N THR A 101 -0.20 7.13 -14.55
CA THR A 101 1.07 6.54 -14.10
C THR A 101 0.93 5.86 -12.73
N GLN A 102 0.21 6.48 -11.79
CA GLN A 102 -0.05 5.89 -10.47
C GLN A 102 -0.95 4.66 -10.57
N TYR A 103 -1.96 4.68 -11.44
CA TYR A 103 -2.84 3.55 -11.68
C TYR A 103 -2.12 2.37 -12.34
N ALA A 104 -1.20 2.63 -13.28
CA ALA A 104 -0.34 1.58 -13.85
C ALA A 104 0.52 0.90 -12.77
N LYS A 105 1.13 1.69 -11.87
CA LYS A 105 1.88 1.16 -10.72
C LYS A 105 0.99 0.35 -9.78
N TRP A 106 -0.24 0.78 -9.55
CA TRP A 106 -1.22 0.04 -8.76
C TRP A 106 -1.54 -1.34 -9.38
N GLN A 107 -1.74 -1.41 -10.69
CA GLN A 107 -2.00 -2.68 -11.38
C GLN A 107 -0.83 -3.66 -11.25
N ASP A 108 0.41 -3.17 -11.37
CA ASP A 108 1.62 -3.98 -11.17
C ASP A 108 1.76 -4.47 -9.71
N ILE A 109 1.45 -3.63 -8.73
CA ILE A 109 1.43 -4.04 -7.32
C ILE A 109 0.34 -5.09 -7.08
N LYS A 110 -0.84 -4.91 -7.65
CA LYS A 110 -1.98 -5.84 -7.52
C LYS A 110 -1.68 -7.19 -8.15
N SER A 111 -1.04 -7.24 -9.33
CA SER A 111 -0.67 -8.49 -10.00
C SER A 111 0.40 -9.26 -9.21
N LYS A 112 1.37 -8.56 -8.62
CA LYS A 112 2.40 -9.14 -7.73
C LYS A 112 1.85 -9.62 -6.40
N ARG A 113 0.71 -9.06 -5.95
CA ARG A 113 0.01 -9.43 -4.71
C ARG A 113 -1.16 -10.38 -4.92
N LYS A 114 -1.24 -11.10 -6.06
CA LYS A 114 -2.29 -12.12 -6.26
C LYS A 114 -2.39 -12.99 -4.99
N PRO A 115 -3.61 -13.23 -4.48
CA PRO A 115 -3.77 -14.14 -3.36
C PRO A 115 -3.11 -15.46 -3.74
N VAL A 116 -2.43 -16.10 -2.79
CA VAL A 116 -1.90 -17.44 -2.96
C VAL A 116 -3.05 -18.31 -3.46
N GLU A 117 -3.06 -18.64 -4.75
CA GLU A 117 -4.06 -19.47 -5.42
C GLU A 117 -4.02 -20.92 -4.90
N ASN A 118 -3.04 -21.21 -4.02
CA ASN A 118 -2.81 -22.47 -3.32
C ASN A 118 -3.22 -22.44 -1.84
N ASP A 119 -4.15 -21.59 -1.42
CA ASP A 119 -4.75 -21.74 -0.07
C ASP A 119 -5.87 -22.79 -0.19
N PRO A 120 -5.70 -24.03 0.36
CA PRO A 120 -6.71 -25.08 0.22
C PRO A 120 -8.06 -24.61 0.81
N PRO A 121 -9.19 -25.18 0.34
CA PRO A 121 -10.48 -24.85 0.92
C PRO A 121 -10.41 -25.07 2.44
N ARG A 122 -10.70 -24.02 3.20
CA ARG A 122 -10.87 -24.15 4.65
C ARG A 122 -12.12 -24.99 4.87
N VAL A 123 -11.87 -26.29 5.08
CA VAL A 123 -12.80 -27.28 5.63
C VAL A 123 -13.20 -26.90 7.05
#